data_AF-A0AAU7CBX0-F1
#
_entry.id   AF-A0AAU7CBX0-F1
#
_cell.length_a   1.000
_cell.length_b   1.000
_cell.length_c   1.000
_cell.angle_alpha   90.00
_cell.angle_beta   90.00
_cell.angle_gamma   90.00
#
_symmetry.space_group_name_H-M   'P 1'
#
loop_
_entity.id
_entity.type
_entity.pdbx_description
1 polymer ?
#
loop_
_entity_poly.entity_id
_entity_poly.type
_entity_poly.pdbx_seq_one_letter_code
_entity_poly.pdbx_strand_id
1 'polypeptide(L)'
;MKGVSLTEDQTAQITKLEAQREERLKQGRQGNLNLKLSGPQETFDAQIVKFVNQETGMTLVEILSPIQRKWLEHHLLIANGVEAFIWPDVMKELRLSTEQRKQIQTIIEKHRDQLRTVIKEFGVAPKDFESSVALVKKVESLKKGDLEQVLAILTREQLNQWKTIIRKPSRDDEVESSPNPKDR
;
A
#
# COMPACT_ATOMS: atom_id res chain seq x y z
N MET A 1 -3.35 25.07 2.08
CA MET A 1 -3.58 24.01 3.10
C MET A 1 -2.22 23.53 3.56
N LYS A 2 -1.86 23.70 4.85
CA LYS A 2 -0.63 23.10 5.39
C LYS A 2 -0.89 21.59 5.48
N GLY A 3 -0.27 20.81 4.60
CA GLY A 3 -0.26 19.35 4.72
C GLY A 3 0.45 18.94 6.01
N VAL A 4 0.23 17.70 6.46
CA VAL A 4 0.99 17.14 7.58
C VAL A 4 2.41 16.88 7.09
N SER A 5 3.28 17.86 7.25
CA SER A 5 4.69 17.76 6.88
C SER A 5 5.43 16.86 7.87
N LEU A 6 6.45 16.17 7.38
CA LEU A 6 7.45 15.53 8.25
C LEU A 6 8.26 16.63 8.96
N THR A 7 8.64 16.39 10.20
CA THR A 7 9.63 17.25 10.87
C THR A 7 11.02 17.03 10.26
N GLU A 8 11.96 17.95 10.49
CA GLU A 8 13.36 17.76 10.06
C GLU A 8 13.96 16.49 10.66
N ASP A 9 13.69 16.24 11.95
CA ASP A 9 14.12 15.03 12.64
C ASP A 9 13.51 13.77 12.02
N GLN A 10 12.21 13.75 11.75
CA GLN A 10 11.57 12.61 11.06
C GLN A 10 12.13 12.40 9.66
N THR A 11 12.42 13.48 8.93
CA THR A 11 13.03 13.42 7.60
C THR A 11 14.42 12.78 7.67
N ALA A 12 15.24 13.19 8.66
CA ALA A 12 16.54 12.59 8.91
C ALA A 12 16.45 11.10 9.29
N GLN A 13 15.49 10.74 10.16
CA GLN A 13 15.24 9.36 10.55
C GLN A 13 14.79 8.48 9.37
N ILE A 14 13.89 8.99 8.51
CA ILE A 14 13.44 8.27 7.31
C ILE A 14 14.58 8.11 6.32
N THR A 15 15.40 9.15 6.10
CA THR A 15 16.57 9.08 5.21
C THR A 15 17.56 8.02 5.69
N LYS A 16 17.82 7.99 7.01
CA LYS A 16 18.66 6.96 7.62
C LYS A 16 18.06 5.56 7.47
N LEU A 17 16.75 5.43 7.64
CA LEU A 17 16.02 4.17 7.49
C LEU A 17 16.09 3.65 6.04
N GLU A 18 16.00 4.53 5.04
CA GLU A 18 16.17 4.16 3.63
C GLU A 18 17.58 3.66 3.33
N ALA A 19 18.62 4.34 3.83
CA ALA A 19 19.99 3.88 3.69
C ALA A 19 20.22 2.52 4.37
N GLN A 20 19.64 2.31 5.56
CA GLN A 20 19.69 1.02 6.26
C GLN A 20 18.96 -0.07 5.47
N ARG A 21 17.81 0.25 4.88
CA ARG A 21 17.05 -0.67 4.02
C ARG A 21 17.88 -1.12 2.83
N GLU A 22 18.51 -0.20 2.12
CA GLU A 22 19.34 -0.50 0.95
C GLU A 22 20.53 -1.41 1.33
N GLU A 23 21.23 -1.08 2.41
CA GLU A 23 22.34 -1.90 2.91
C GLU A 23 21.87 -3.30 3.33
N ARG A 24 20.70 -3.43 3.98
CA ARG A 24 20.12 -4.74 4.32
C ARG A 24 19.76 -5.55 3.08
N LEU A 25 19.20 -4.94 2.04
CA LEU A 25 18.93 -5.64 0.78
C LEU A 25 20.21 -6.17 0.16
N LYS A 26 21.28 -5.37 0.17
CA LYS A 26 22.61 -5.80 -0.30
C LYS A 26 23.14 -6.97 0.52
N GLN A 27 23.07 -6.91 1.85
CA GLN A 27 23.47 -7.99 2.74
C GLN A 27 22.65 -9.27 2.51
N GLY A 28 21.34 -9.15 2.30
CA GLY A 28 20.47 -10.29 2.01
C GLY A 28 20.86 -11.01 0.73
N ARG A 29 21.12 -10.26 -0.34
CA ARG A 29 21.62 -10.81 -1.62
C ARG A 29 22.99 -11.46 -1.51
N GLN A 30 23.82 -10.99 -0.58
CA GLN A 30 25.12 -11.58 -0.26
C GLN A 30 25.02 -12.79 0.68
N GLY A 31 23.81 -13.16 1.15
CA GLY A 31 23.62 -14.25 2.10
C GLY A 31 24.01 -13.92 3.54
N ASN A 32 24.22 -12.64 3.85
CA ASN A 32 24.66 -12.17 5.17
C ASN A 32 23.51 -11.90 6.15
N LEU A 33 22.26 -12.09 5.72
CA LEU A 33 21.10 -12.06 6.62
C LEU A 33 20.76 -13.47 7.07
N ASN A 34 20.44 -13.63 8.36
CA ASN A 34 19.93 -14.89 8.93
C ASN A 34 18.47 -15.15 8.48
N LEU A 35 18.28 -15.38 7.18
CA LEU A 35 16.98 -15.64 6.56
C LEU A 35 16.82 -17.12 6.28
N LYS A 36 15.70 -17.69 6.71
CA LYS A 36 15.25 -19.01 6.28
C LYS A 36 14.52 -18.86 4.94
N LEU A 37 15.28 -18.89 3.85
CA LEU A 37 14.72 -18.88 2.50
C LEU A 37 14.14 -20.26 2.17
N SER A 38 13.02 -20.29 1.43
CA SER A 38 12.36 -21.53 1.03
C SER A 38 11.91 -21.48 -0.43
N GLY A 39 11.81 -22.63 -1.09
CA GLY A 39 11.36 -22.71 -2.49
C GLY A 39 12.47 -22.49 -3.55
N PRO A 40 12.09 -22.26 -4.82
CA PRO A 40 13.05 -22.08 -5.91
C PRO A 40 13.91 -20.82 -5.73
N GLN A 41 15.17 -20.88 -6.17
CA GLN A 41 16.13 -19.78 -6.07
C GLN A 41 15.63 -18.46 -6.69
N GLU A 42 14.84 -18.56 -7.76
CA GLU A 42 14.20 -17.43 -8.45
C GLU A 42 13.29 -16.60 -7.53
N THR A 43 12.85 -17.17 -6.40
CA THR A 43 11.99 -16.51 -5.41
C THR A 43 12.75 -15.91 -4.23
N PHE A 44 14.07 -16.12 -4.14
CA PHE A 44 14.87 -15.70 -2.99
C PHE A 44 14.96 -14.18 -2.89
N ASP A 45 15.19 -13.50 -4.02
CA ASP A 45 15.21 -12.04 -4.07
C ASP A 45 13.87 -11.44 -3.61
N ALA A 46 12.75 -12.03 -4.03
CA ALA A 46 11.43 -11.58 -3.61
C ALA A 46 11.23 -11.78 -2.09
N GLN A 47 11.73 -12.88 -1.52
CA GLN A 47 11.67 -13.13 -0.07
C GLN A 47 12.55 -12.16 0.74
N ILE A 48 13.78 -11.89 0.27
CA ILE A 48 14.69 -10.89 0.87
C ILE A 48 14.04 -9.51 0.87
N VAL A 49 13.51 -9.08 -0.28
CA VAL A 49 12.83 -7.79 -0.42
C VAL A 49 11.62 -7.71 0.51
N LYS A 50 10.80 -8.75 0.58
CA LYS A 50 9.63 -8.79 1.46
C LYS A 50 10.02 -8.66 2.93
N PHE A 51 11.01 -9.40 3.39
CA PHE A 51 11.49 -9.37 4.78
C PHE A 51 12.01 -7.98 5.15
N VAL A 52 12.92 -7.43 4.34
CA VAL A 52 13.50 -6.12 4.61
C VAL A 52 12.44 -5.02 4.57
N ASN A 53 11.49 -5.08 3.62
CA ASN A 53 10.39 -4.13 3.57
C ASN A 53 9.47 -4.21 4.80
N GLN A 54 9.25 -5.41 5.35
CA GLN A 54 8.43 -5.59 6.55
C GLN A 54 9.10 -4.93 7.77
N GLU A 55 10.39 -5.19 8.00
CA GLU A 55 11.14 -4.53 9.08
C GLU A 55 11.13 -3.01 8.91
N THR A 56 11.46 -2.51 7.71
CA THR A 56 11.45 -1.08 7.42
C THR A 56 10.07 -0.46 7.64
N GLY A 57 8.99 -1.15 7.26
CA GLY A 57 7.63 -0.69 7.48
C GLY A 57 7.29 -0.53 8.98
N MET A 58 7.73 -1.47 9.82
CA MET A 58 7.54 -1.39 11.27
C MET A 58 8.26 -0.17 11.87
N THR A 59 9.53 0.04 11.52
CA THR A 59 10.29 1.21 12.00
C THR A 59 9.71 2.53 11.48
N LEU A 60 9.22 2.57 10.23
CA LEU A 60 8.57 3.76 9.69
C LEU A 60 7.33 4.15 10.52
N VAL A 61 6.51 3.19 10.92
CA VAL A 61 5.33 3.41 11.75
C VAL A 61 5.69 4.00 13.12
N GLU A 62 6.86 3.66 13.68
CA GLU A 62 7.37 4.22 14.94
C GLU A 62 7.84 5.67 14.81
N ILE A 63 8.39 6.05 13.64
CA ILE A 63 8.85 7.43 13.36
C ILE A 63 7.64 8.38 13.15
N LEU A 64 6.58 7.87 12.52
CA LEU A 64 5.42 8.68 12.18
C LEU A 64 4.51 8.93 13.38
N SER A 65 4.05 10.18 13.50
CA SER A 65 3.00 10.54 14.46
C SER A 65 1.68 9.82 14.10
N PRO A 66 0.73 9.68 15.06
CA PRO A 66 -0.53 9.01 14.78
C PRO A 66 -1.29 9.58 13.58
N ILE A 67 -1.31 10.91 13.42
CA ILE A 67 -1.99 11.54 12.29
C ILE A 67 -1.24 11.27 10.97
N GLN A 68 0.09 11.28 10.97
CA GLN A 68 0.90 10.91 9.79
C GLN A 68 0.67 9.45 9.39
N ARG A 69 0.49 8.54 10.35
CA ARG A 69 0.13 7.14 10.07
C ARG A 69 -1.24 7.02 9.43
N LYS A 70 -2.26 7.72 9.95
CA LYS A 70 -3.60 7.76 9.32
C LYS A 70 -3.52 8.27 7.88
N TRP A 71 -2.68 9.28 7.63
CA TRP A 71 -2.43 9.79 6.28
C TRP A 71 -1.72 8.77 5.39
N LEU A 72 -0.69 8.10 5.89
CA LEU A 72 0.00 7.05 5.15
C LEU A 72 -0.97 5.93 4.77
N GLU A 73 -1.76 5.44 5.73
CA GLU A 73 -2.78 4.42 5.51
C GLU A 73 -3.80 4.85 4.44
N HIS A 74 -4.33 6.07 4.54
CA HIS A 74 -5.24 6.63 3.54
C HIS A 74 -4.63 6.62 2.12
N HIS A 75 -3.38 7.07 1.98
CA HIS A 75 -2.70 7.06 0.68
C HIS A 75 -2.43 5.63 0.18
N LEU A 76 -2.04 4.72 1.08
CA LEU A 76 -1.80 3.33 0.74
C LEU A 76 -3.09 2.66 0.23
N LEU A 77 -4.23 2.88 0.89
CA LEU A 77 -5.53 2.37 0.45
C LEU A 77 -5.93 2.91 -0.93
N ILE A 78 -5.80 4.22 -1.15
CA ILE A 78 -6.13 4.84 -2.44
C ILE A 78 -5.20 4.35 -3.55
N ALA A 79 -3.88 4.30 -3.30
CA ALA A 79 -2.88 3.93 -4.30
C ALA A 79 -3.02 2.47 -4.75
N ASN A 80 -3.34 1.57 -3.81
CA ASN A 80 -3.53 0.15 -4.08
C ASN A 80 -4.90 -0.14 -4.73
N GLY A 81 -5.89 0.72 -4.53
CA GLY A 81 -7.19 0.61 -5.20
C GLY A 81 -7.87 -0.73 -4.89
N VAL A 82 -8.16 -1.51 -5.93
CA VAL A 82 -8.85 -2.81 -5.82
C VAL A 82 -8.08 -3.82 -4.95
N GLU A 83 -6.74 -3.77 -4.97
CA GLU A 83 -5.88 -4.67 -4.18
C GLU A 83 -6.01 -4.42 -2.66
N ALA A 84 -6.50 -3.25 -2.23
CA ALA A 84 -6.70 -2.98 -0.81
C ALA A 84 -7.80 -3.87 -0.19
N PHE A 85 -8.75 -4.39 -0.99
CA PHE A 85 -9.86 -5.18 -0.48
C PHE A 85 -9.47 -6.59 -0.01
N ILE A 86 -8.28 -7.07 -0.34
CA ILE A 86 -7.74 -8.34 0.17
C ILE A 86 -6.82 -8.15 1.37
N TRP A 87 -6.64 -6.92 1.85
CA TRP A 87 -5.88 -6.68 3.07
C TRP A 87 -6.68 -7.19 4.28
N PRO A 88 -6.05 -7.94 5.21
CA PRO A 88 -6.75 -8.52 6.35
C PRO A 88 -7.58 -7.52 7.15
N ASP A 89 -7.05 -6.32 7.39
CA ASP A 89 -7.72 -5.29 8.17
C ASP A 89 -8.92 -4.70 7.41
N VAL A 90 -8.79 -4.45 6.11
CA VAL A 90 -9.91 -3.99 5.27
C VAL A 90 -11.01 -5.05 5.20
N MET A 91 -10.65 -6.33 5.00
CA MET A 91 -11.61 -7.43 4.99
C MET A 91 -12.36 -7.55 6.32
N LYS A 92 -11.65 -7.35 7.43
CA LYS A 92 -12.21 -7.40 8.78
C LYS A 92 -13.14 -6.22 9.03
N GLU A 93 -12.71 -5.00 8.70
CA GLU A 93 -13.45 -3.77 8.91
C GLU A 93 -14.73 -3.74 8.08
N LEU A 94 -14.66 -4.18 6.82
CA LEU A 94 -15.83 -4.32 5.94
C LEU A 94 -16.64 -5.58 6.21
N ARG A 95 -16.17 -6.48 7.10
CA ARG A 95 -16.82 -7.75 7.41
C ARG A 95 -17.20 -8.54 6.16
N LEU A 96 -16.28 -8.61 5.19
CA LEU A 96 -16.55 -9.27 3.91
C LEU A 96 -16.88 -10.74 4.10
N SER A 97 -17.99 -11.18 3.52
CA SER A 97 -18.38 -12.60 3.54
C SER A 97 -17.43 -13.45 2.70
N THR A 98 -17.43 -14.76 2.91
CA THR A 98 -16.61 -15.69 2.11
C THR A 98 -16.90 -15.55 0.62
N GLU A 99 -18.16 -15.35 0.23
CA GLU A 99 -18.55 -15.20 -1.17
C GLU A 99 -18.06 -13.87 -1.75
N GLN A 100 -18.22 -12.76 -1.03
CA GLN A 100 -17.70 -11.46 -1.45
C GLN A 100 -16.17 -11.50 -1.63
N ARG A 101 -15.45 -12.14 -0.70
CA ARG A 101 -13.99 -12.32 -0.80
C ARG A 101 -13.60 -13.08 -2.07
N LYS A 102 -14.31 -14.16 -2.41
CA LYS A 102 -14.06 -14.92 -3.65
C LYS A 102 -14.30 -14.07 -4.90
N GLN A 103 -15.41 -13.33 -4.96
CA GLN A 103 -15.72 -12.48 -6.11
C GLN A 103 -14.70 -11.35 -6.29
N ILE A 104 -14.30 -10.71 -5.19
CA ILE A 104 -13.26 -9.68 -5.18
C ILE A 104 -11.91 -10.27 -5.62
N GLN A 105 -11.54 -11.45 -5.12
CA GLN A 105 -10.32 -12.15 -5.53
C GLN A 105 -10.29 -12.41 -7.04
N THR A 106 -11.41 -12.85 -7.63
CA THR A 106 -11.53 -13.04 -9.09
C THR A 106 -11.31 -11.73 -9.86
N ILE A 107 -11.87 -10.61 -9.38
CA ILE A 107 -11.64 -9.29 -10.00
C ILE A 107 -10.17 -8.91 -9.91
N ILE A 108 -9.52 -9.13 -8.77
CA ILE A 108 -8.09 -8.82 -8.57
C ILE A 108 -7.19 -9.67 -9.47
N GLU A 109 -7.48 -10.96 -9.63
CA GLU A 109 -6.73 -11.84 -10.54
C GLU A 109 -6.84 -11.36 -11.99
N LYS A 110 -8.06 -11.03 -12.43
CA LYS A 110 -8.31 -10.44 -13.74
C LYS A 110 -7.59 -9.10 -13.90
N HIS A 111 -7.65 -8.23 -12.88
CA HIS A 111 -6.95 -6.95 -12.84
C HIS A 111 -5.45 -7.13 -13.08
N ARG A 112 -4.83 -8.08 -12.37
CA ARG A 112 -3.39 -8.39 -12.51
C ARG A 112 -3.05 -8.87 -13.93
N ASP A 113 -3.88 -9.73 -14.52
CA ASP A 113 -3.65 -10.23 -15.88
C ASP A 113 -3.81 -9.14 -16.95
N GLN A 114 -4.82 -8.28 -16.79
CA GLN A 114 -5.01 -7.13 -17.66
C GLN A 114 -3.87 -6.12 -17.51
N LEU A 115 -3.42 -5.86 -16.27
CA LEU A 115 -2.27 -4.99 -16.00
C LEU A 115 -0.99 -5.54 -16.64
N ARG A 116 -0.72 -6.85 -16.52
CA ARG A 116 0.40 -7.50 -17.22
C ARG A 116 0.31 -7.35 -18.73
N THR A 117 -0.89 -7.50 -19.29
CA THR A 117 -1.15 -7.33 -20.72
C THR A 117 -0.86 -5.91 -21.16
N VAL A 118 -1.37 -4.91 -20.44
CA VAL A 118 -1.10 -3.50 -20.69
C VAL A 118 0.39 -3.19 -20.59
N ILE A 119 1.08 -3.64 -19.54
CA ILE A 119 2.53 -3.41 -19.41
C ILE A 119 3.29 -4.07 -20.57
N LYS A 120 2.89 -5.26 -21.01
CA LYS A 120 3.51 -5.95 -22.15
C LYS A 120 3.31 -5.19 -23.47
N GLU A 121 2.15 -4.59 -23.68
CA GLU A 121 1.86 -3.78 -24.88
C GLU A 121 2.75 -2.54 -24.97
N PHE A 122 3.01 -1.87 -23.84
CA PHE A 122 3.81 -0.65 -23.79
C PHE A 122 5.32 -0.90 -23.57
N GLY A 123 5.68 -2.11 -23.13
CA GLY A 123 7.02 -2.45 -22.67
C GLY A 123 7.25 -2.12 -21.19
N VAL A 124 8.27 -2.74 -20.58
CA VAL A 124 8.62 -2.57 -19.15
C VAL A 124 8.97 -1.11 -18.82
N ALA A 125 9.46 -0.36 -19.81
CA ALA A 125 9.65 1.09 -19.73
C ALA A 125 9.11 1.72 -21.03
N PRO A 126 8.19 2.69 -20.94
CA PRO A 126 7.74 3.45 -22.11
C PRO A 126 8.93 4.15 -22.78
N LYS A 127 8.94 4.17 -24.12
CA LYS A 127 10.06 4.72 -24.91
C LYS A 127 10.10 6.24 -24.95
N ASP A 128 8.98 6.88 -24.68
CA ASP A 128 8.79 8.32 -24.74
C ASP A 128 7.70 8.78 -23.77
N PHE A 129 7.57 10.11 -23.65
CA PHE A 129 6.60 10.74 -22.76
C PHE A 129 5.16 10.43 -23.15
N GLU A 130 4.85 10.40 -24.45
CA GLU A 130 3.48 10.14 -24.94
C GLU A 130 3.02 8.73 -24.57
N SER A 131 3.88 7.74 -24.80
CA SER A 131 3.68 6.34 -24.41
C SER A 131 3.53 6.20 -22.89
N SER A 132 4.28 6.99 -22.11
CA SER A 132 4.15 7.02 -20.64
C SER A 132 2.78 7.52 -20.21
N VAL A 133 2.32 8.63 -20.78
CA VAL A 133 1.00 9.21 -20.48
C VAL A 133 -0.12 8.24 -20.89
N ALA A 134 -0.01 7.62 -22.06
CA ALA A 134 -0.98 6.65 -22.54
C ALA A 134 -1.04 5.39 -21.64
N LEU A 135 0.10 4.89 -21.19
CA LEU A 135 0.18 3.79 -20.22
C LEU A 135 -0.52 4.16 -18.91
N VAL A 136 -0.19 5.30 -18.32
CA VAL A 136 -0.81 5.78 -17.07
C VAL A 136 -2.32 5.87 -17.22
N LYS A 137 -2.81 6.50 -18.29
CA LYS A 137 -4.25 6.63 -18.55
C LYS A 137 -4.96 5.28 -18.67
N LYS A 138 -4.34 4.31 -19.36
CA LYS A 138 -4.90 2.97 -19.54
C LYS A 138 -4.97 2.21 -18.21
N VAL A 139 -3.91 2.31 -17.39
CA VAL A 139 -3.87 1.72 -16.05
C VAL A 139 -4.89 2.37 -15.11
N GLU A 140 -5.04 3.69 -15.14
CA GLU A 140 -6.04 4.40 -14.33
C GLU A 140 -7.47 4.01 -14.71
N SER A 141 -7.77 3.93 -16.01
CA SER A 141 -9.07 3.49 -16.49
C SER A 141 -9.40 2.07 -16.04
N LEU A 142 -8.41 1.18 -16.10
CA LEU A 142 -8.54 -0.20 -15.62
C LEU A 142 -8.83 -0.24 -14.12
N LYS A 143 -8.00 0.44 -13.30
CA LYS A 143 -8.19 0.55 -11.86
C LYS A 143 -9.57 1.08 -11.50
N LYS A 144 -10.06 2.10 -12.20
CA LYS A 144 -11.39 2.68 -11.95
C LYS A 144 -12.50 1.66 -12.24
N GLY A 145 -12.47 0.99 -13.38
CA GLY A 145 -13.48 0.00 -13.74
C GLY A 145 -13.51 -1.21 -12.80
N ASP A 146 -12.35 -1.68 -12.34
CA ASP A 146 -12.28 -2.78 -11.37
C ASP A 146 -12.73 -2.36 -9.97
N LEU A 147 -12.41 -1.13 -9.57
CA LEU A 147 -12.93 -0.58 -8.32
C LEU A 147 -14.47 -0.47 -8.35
N GLU A 148 -15.05 0.02 -9.43
CA GLU A 148 -16.52 0.09 -9.59
C GLU A 148 -17.17 -1.31 -9.49
N GLN A 149 -16.57 -2.33 -10.09
CA GLN A 149 -17.02 -3.72 -9.96
C GLN A 149 -16.96 -4.22 -8.50
N VAL A 150 -15.87 -3.95 -7.77
CA VAL A 150 -15.76 -4.33 -6.36
C VAL A 150 -16.77 -3.58 -5.50
N LEU A 151 -16.96 -2.28 -5.70
CA LEU A 151 -17.93 -1.49 -4.95
C LEU A 151 -19.37 -1.99 -5.16
N ALA A 152 -19.69 -2.56 -6.33
CA ALA A 152 -20.99 -3.15 -6.62
C ALA A 152 -21.26 -4.48 -5.88
N ILE A 153 -20.21 -5.17 -5.39
CA ILE A 153 -20.33 -6.40 -4.59
C ILE A 153 -20.65 -6.09 -3.11
N LEU A 154 -20.31 -4.89 -2.66
CA LEU A 154 -20.51 -4.47 -1.27
C LEU A 154 -22.00 -4.19 -0.99
N THR A 155 -22.44 -4.48 0.24
CA THR A 155 -23.72 -3.97 0.72
C THR A 155 -23.65 -2.45 0.91
N ARG A 156 -24.81 -1.81 1.08
CA ARG A 156 -24.87 -0.36 1.34
C ARG A 156 -24.09 0.03 2.60
N GLU A 157 -24.19 -0.77 3.65
CA GLU A 157 -23.50 -0.57 4.93
C GLU A 157 -21.99 -0.68 4.74
N GLN A 158 -21.53 -1.70 4.00
CA GLN A 158 -20.11 -1.89 3.69
C GLN A 158 -19.57 -0.77 2.80
N LEU A 159 -20.35 -0.30 1.83
CA LEU A 159 -19.97 0.84 0.98
C LEU A 159 -19.83 2.14 1.80
N ASN A 160 -20.72 2.36 2.76
CA ASN A 160 -20.60 3.49 3.68
C ASN A 160 -19.37 3.34 4.58
N GLN A 161 -19.11 2.13 5.10
CA GLN A 161 -17.91 1.87 5.89
C GLN A 161 -16.64 2.09 5.07
N TRP A 162 -16.61 1.63 3.82
CA TRP A 162 -15.51 1.88 2.90
C TRP A 162 -15.24 3.37 2.74
N LYS A 163 -16.28 4.19 2.51
CA LYS A 163 -16.15 5.66 2.42
C LYS A 163 -15.61 6.28 3.72
N THR A 164 -15.94 5.72 4.88
CA THR A 164 -15.38 6.14 6.17
C THR A 164 -13.89 5.80 6.27
N ILE A 165 -13.50 4.57 5.89
CA ILE A 165 -12.11 4.11 5.89
C ILE A 165 -11.24 4.98 4.96
N ILE A 166 -11.72 5.27 3.75
CA ILE A 166 -11.00 6.11 2.78
C ILE A 166 -11.25 7.60 2.99
N ARG A 167 -11.92 8.01 4.07
CA ARG A 167 -12.09 9.43 4.36
C ARG A 167 -10.72 10.05 4.61
N LYS A 168 -10.47 11.19 3.99
CA LYS A 168 -9.25 11.97 4.22
C LYS A 168 -9.14 12.31 5.71
N PRO A 169 -8.01 12.04 6.38
CA PRO A 169 -7.82 12.46 7.76
C PRO A 169 -7.96 13.98 7.92
N SER A 170 -8.65 14.42 8.96
CA SER A 170 -8.88 15.84 9.28
C SER A 170 -8.00 16.31 10.44
N ARG A 171 -8.02 17.63 10.73
CA ARG A 171 -7.37 18.18 11.93
C ARG A 171 -8.04 17.75 13.22
N ASP A 172 -9.33 17.43 13.19
CA ASP A 172 -10.03 16.96 14.39
C ASP A 172 -9.46 15.59 14.84
N ASP A 173 -9.00 14.78 13.87
CA ASP A 173 -8.31 13.51 14.13
C ASP A 173 -6.93 13.71 14.80
N GLU A 174 -6.35 14.92 14.74
CA GLU A 174 -5.06 15.29 15.37
C GLU A 174 -5.22 15.58 16.87
N VAL A 175 -6.33 16.21 17.26
CA VAL A 175 -6.63 16.55 18.66
C VAL A 175 -6.91 15.30 19.48
N GLU A 176 -7.64 14.33 18.90
CA GLU A 176 -7.95 13.05 19.54
C GLU A 176 -6.70 12.15 19.70
N SER A 177 -5.67 12.39 18.91
CA SER A 177 -4.42 11.60 18.93
C SER A 177 -3.32 12.18 19.83
N SER A 178 -3.57 13.33 20.48
CA SER A 178 -2.61 13.95 21.40
C SER A 178 -2.68 13.26 22.77
N PRO A 179 -1.54 12.81 23.35
CA PRO A 179 -1.55 12.26 24.70
C PRO A 179 -2.11 13.31 25.67
N ASN A 180 -3.03 12.87 26.53
CA ASN A 180 -3.66 13.76 27.50
C ASN A 180 -2.55 14.35 28.38
N PRO A 181 -2.58 15.66 28.73
CA PRO A 181 -1.56 16.25 29.61
C PRO A 181 -1.41 15.57 30.97
N LYS A 182 -2.33 14.66 31.33
CA LYS A 182 -2.30 13.83 32.54
C LYS A 182 -1.52 12.52 32.38
N ASP A 183 -1.10 12.17 31.17
CA ASP A 183 -0.35 10.94 30.84
C ASP A 183 1.16 11.19 30.65
N ARG A 184 1.66 12.37 31.05
CA ARG A 184 3.08 12.75 31.06
C ARG A 184 3.60 12.96 32.47
#